data_AF-A0A9D1S5E1-F1
#
_entry.id   AF-A0A9D1S5E1-F1
#
_cell.length_a   1.000
_cell.length_b   1.000
_cell.length_c   1.000
_cell.angle_alpha   90.00
_cell.angle_beta   90.00
_cell.angle_gamma   90.00
#
_symmetry.space_group_name_H-M   'P 1'
#
loop_
_entity.id
_entity.type
_entity.pdbx_description
1 polymer ?
#
loop_
_entity_poly.entity_id
_entity_poly.type
_entity_poly.pdbx_seq_one_letter_code
_entity_poly.pdbx_strand_id
1 'polypeptide(L)'
;MTEFIERAGAIAGAVSAIIALTIAVFIKPWRAHKRRKAERDKAEADFRAAVLDKLDALNDDVADLQYERLSQAHDFYTGRGWCPTSKKDQLCVMYKSYTAKGRNHLSVHYEQEILGLPDKPEDVGRKDE
;
A
#
# COMPACT_ATOMS: atom_id res chain seq x y z
N MET A 1 -50.26 -57.24 -14.20
CA MET A 1 -48.82 -56.89 -14.23
C MET A 1 -48.59 -55.51 -14.88
N THR A 2 -49.28 -55.19 -15.97
CA THR A 2 -49.25 -53.90 -16.68
C THR A 2 -49.70 -52.70 -15.85
N GLU A 3 -50.81 -52.80 -15.11
CA GLU A 3 -51.35 -51.67 -14.32
C GLU A 3 -50.41 -51.22 -13.18
N PHE A 4 -49.66 -52.16 -12.59
CA PHE A 4 -48.67 -51.84 -11.55
C PHE A 4 -47.47 -51.06 -12.12
N ILE A 5 -47.04 -51.42 -13.33
CA ILE A 5 -45.93 -50.75 -14.03
C ILE A 5 -46.34 -49.34 -14.45
N GLU A 6 -47.58 -49.15 -14.93
CA GLU A 6 -48.09 -47.82 -15.28
C GLU A 6 -48.22 -46.90 -14.06
N ARG A 7 -48.76 -47.39 -12.94
CA ARG A 7 -48.85 -46.62 -11.70
C ARG A 7 -47.48 -46.29 -11.12
N ALA A 8 -46.55 -47.26 -11.13
CA ALA A 8 -45.17 -47.03 -10.69
C ALA A 8 -44.45 -45.99 -11.59
N GLY A 9 -44.66 -46.04 -12.91
CA GLY A 9 -44.13 -45.07 -13.85
C GLY A 9 -44.69 -43.66 -13.65
N ALA A 10 -45.99 -43.54 -13.43
CA ALA A 10 -46.65 -42.26 -13.15
C ALA A 10 -46.15 -41.62 -11.83
N ILE A 11 -45.99 -42.43 -10.78
CA ILE A 11 -45.47 -41.96 -9.48
C ILE A 11 -43.99 -41.56 -9.61
N ALA A 12 -43.16 -42.34 -10.31
CA ALA A 12 -41.76 -42.00 -10.53
C ALA A 12 -41.59 -40.71 -11.35
N GLY A 13 -42.43 -40.49 -12.36
CA GLY A 13 -42.46 -39.25 -13.15
C GLY A 13 -42.86 -38.03 -12.30
N ALA A 14 -43.89 -38.17 -11.47
CA ALA A 14 -44.33 -37.09 -10.60
C ALA A 14 -43.28 -36.73 -9.52
N VAL A 15 -42.67 -37.73 -8.89
CA VAL A 15 -41.63 -37.53 -7.86
C VAL A 15 -40.38 -36.87 -8.45
N SER A 16 -39.93 -37.31 -9.63
CA SER A 16 -38.77 -36.70 -10.30
C SER A 16 -39.03 -35.25 -10.73
N ALA A 17 -40.25 -34.93 -11.20
CA ALA A 17 -40.64 -33.57 -11.54
C ALA A 17 -40.66 -32.64 -10.31
N ILE A 18 -41.17 -33.10 -9.16
CA ILE A 18 -41.17 -32.33 -7.92
C ILE A 18 -39.74 -32.08 -7.44
N ILE A 19 -38.87 -33.09 -7.46
CA ILE A 19 -37.46 -32.94 -7.08
C ILE A 19 -36.76 -31.93 -8.00
N ALA A 20 -36.96 -32.03 -9.31
CA ALA A 20 -36.38 -31.12 -10.29
C ALA A 20 -36.85 -29.66 -10.06
N LEU A 21 -38.13 -29.44 -9.80
CA LEU A 21 -38.69 -28.13 -9.45
C LEU A 21 -38.12 -27.59 -8.15
N THR A 22 -37.99 -28.43 -7.12
CA THR A 22 -37.46 -28.02 -5.81
C THR A 22 -36.00 -27.57 -5.95
N ILE A 23 -35.18 -28.30 -6.71
CA ILE A 23 -33.79 -27.93 -7.01
C ILE A 23 -33.74 -26.62 -7.80
N ALA A 24 -34.61 -26.45 -8.80
CA ALA A 24 -34.64 -25.26 -9.65
C ALA A 24 -35.06 -24.00 -8.89
N VAL A 25 -36.06 -24.10 -8.00
CA VAL A 25 -36.64 -22.97 -7.27
C VAL A 25 -35.81 -22.57 -6.05
N PHE A 26 -35.20 -23.53 -5.34
CA PHE A 26 -34.52 -23.22 -4.08
C PHE A 26 -32.99 -23.32 -4.18
N ILE A 27 -32.46 -24.40 -4.75
CA ILE A 27 -31.01 -24.67 -4.70
C ILE A 27 -30.25 -23.83 -5.72
N LYS A 28 -30.74 -23.76 -6.97
CA LYS A 28 -30.09 -23.02 -8.05
C LYS A 28 -29.95 -21.51 -7.75
N PRO A 29 -30.99 -20.77 -7.32
CA PRO A 29 -30.84 -19.35 -7.00
C PRO A 29 -29.98 -19.14 -5.76
N TRP A 30 -30.06 -20.00 -4.74
CA TRP A 30 -29.19 -19.89 -3.57
C TRP A 30 -27.71 -20.07 -3.92
N ARG A 31 -27.38 -21.08 -4.74
CA ARG A 31 -26.01 -21.27 -5.25
C ARG A 31 -25.55 -20.09 -6.12
N ALA A 32 -26.43 -19.55 -6.97
CA ALA A 32 -26.11 -18.38 -7.79
C ALA A 32 -25.86 -17.13 -6.93
N HIS A 33 -26.67 -16.90 -5.90
CA HIS A 33 -26.48 -15.80 -4.96
C HIS A 33 -25.16 -15.95 -4.17
N LYS A 34 -24.87 -17.16 -3.67
CA LYS A 34 -23.61 -17.45 -2.97
C LYS A 34 -22.39 -17.21 -3.87
N ARG A 35 -22.47 -17.60 -5.16
CA ARG A 35 -21.41 -17.33 -6.15
C ARG A 35 -21.24 -15.84 -6.39
N ARG A 36 -22.32 -15.10 -6.63
CA ARG A 36 -22.26 -13.63 -6.81
C ARG A 36 -21.70 -12.91 -5.59
N LYS A 37 -22.04 -13.37 -4.39
CA LYS A 37 -21.46 -12.83 -3.15
C LYS A 37 -19.96 -13.12 -3.09
N ALA A 38 -19.54 -14.36 -3.34
CA ALA A 38 -18.12 -14.71 -3.39
C ALA A 38 -17.33 -13.94 -4.47
N GLU A 39 -17.92 -13.70 -5.63
CA GLU A 39 -17.33 -12.88 -6.70
C GLU A 39 -17.16 -11.42 -6.26
N ARG A 40 -18.16 -10.85 -5.56
CA ARG A 40 -18.07 -9.50 -5.00
C ARG A 40 -17.01 -9.40 -3.91
N ASP A 41 -17.02 -10.33 -2.96
CA ASP A 41 -16.05 -10.38 -1.86
C ASP A 41 -14.63 -10.54 -2.41
N LYS A 42 -14.45 -11.38 -3.45
CA LYS A 42 -13.18 -11.53 -4.15
C LYS A 42 -12.78 -10.26 -4.89
N ALA A 43 -13.67 -9.63 -5.64
CA ALA A 43 -13.37 -8.39 -6.35
C ALA A 43 -12.99 -7.26 -5.38
N GLU A 44 -13.63 -7.19 -4.21
CA GLU A 44 -13.27 -6.24 -3.16
C GLU A 44 -11.89 -6.56 -2.55
N ALA A 45 -11.58 -7.83 -2.29
CA ALA A 45 -10.27 -8.24 -1.80
C ALA A 45 -9.17 -7.95 -2.83
N ASP A 46 -9.38 -8.26 -4.10
CA ASP A 46 -8.45 -8.00 -5.20
C ASP A 46 -8.22 -6.49 -5.36
N PHE A 47 -9.30 -5.68 -5.27
CA PHE A 47 -9.19 -4.22 -5.29
C PHE A 47 -8.38 -3.68 -4.11
N ARG A 48 -8.67 -4.15 -2.88
CA ARG A 48 -7.93 -3.74 -1.68
C ARG A 48 -6.46 -4.12 -1.77
N ALA A 49 -6.15 -5.32 -2.26
CA ALA A 49 -4.78 -5.76 -2.48
C ALA A 49 -4.04 -4.87 -3.49
N ALA A 50 -4.70 -4.54 -4.61
CA ALA A 50 -4.13 -3.63 -5.61
C ALA A 50 -3.90 -2.22 -5.06
N VAL A 51 -4.81 -1.70 -4.21
CA VAL A 51 -4.62 -0.40 -3.55
C VAL A 51 -3.43 -0.42 -2.59
N LEU A 52 -3.30 -1.47 -1.78
CA LEU A 52 -2.17 -1.61 -0.84
C LEU A 52 -0.84 -1.69 -1.58
N ASP A 53 -0.76 -2.49 -2.66
CA ASP A 53 0.42 -2.57 -3.52
C ASP A 53 0.83 -1.19 -4.08
N LYS A 54 -0.16 -0.40 -4.53
CA LYS A 54 0.12 0.97 -5.00
C LYS A 54 0.53 1.92 -3.90
N LEU A 55 -0.01 1.78 -2.70
CA LEU A 55 0.40 2.60 -1.55
C LEU A 55 1.83 2.26 -1.09
N ASP A 56 2.20 0.99 -1.12
CA ASP A 56 3.56 0.55 -0.80
C ASP A 56 4.55 1.11 -1.83
N ALA A 57 4.25 1.00 -3.12
CA ALA A 57 5.07 1.60 -4.18
C ALA A 57 5.22 3.13 -4.02
N LEU A 58 4.12 3.84 -3.74
CA LEU A 58 4.18 5.29 -3.48
C LEU A 58 5.02 5.63 -2.25
N ASN A 59 4.97 4.80 -1.20
CA ASN A 59 5.75 5.00 0.01
C ASN A 59 7.24 4.75 -0.22
N ASP A 60 7.61 3.89 -1.16
CA ASP A 60 8.99 3.70 -1.61
C ASP A 60 9.46 4.87 -2.48
N ASP A 61 8.66 5.30 -3.47
CA ASP A 61 8.96 6.49 -4.29
C ASP A 61 9.19 7.75 -3.44
N VAL A 62 8.34 7.98 -2.43
CA VAL A 62 8.49 9.10 -1.48
C VAL A 62 9.78 8.96 -0.67
N ALA A 63 10.21 7.73 -0.37
CA ALA A 63 11.46 7.51 0.32
C ALA A 63 12.68 7.85 -0.53
N ASP A 64 12.65 7.50 -1.81
CA ASP A 64 13.71 7.86 -2.76
C ASP A 64 13.83 9.38 -2.88
N LEU A 65 12.70 10.09 -2.99
CA LEU A 65 12.68 11.55 -2.97
C LEU A 65 13.20 12.14 -1.65
N GLN A 66 12.85 11.53 -0.52
CA GLN A 66 13.34 11.97 0.79
C GLN A 66 14.85 11.77 0.90
N TYR A 67 15.38 10.65 0.40
CA TYR A 67 16.81 10.40 0.33
C TYR A 67 17.52 11.42 -0.57
N GLU A 68 17.04 11.62 -1.80
CA GLU A 68 17.62 12.58 -2.73
C GLU A 68 17.65 13.98 -2.12
N ARG A 69 16.56 14.38 -1.45
CA ARG A 69 16.48 15.67 -0.77
C ARG A 69 17.49 15.80 0.38
N LEU A 70 17.69 14.75 1.17
CA LEU A 70 18.70 14.73 2.24
C LEU A 70 20.12 14.81 1.66
N SER A 71 20.41 14.05 0.60
CA SER A 71 21.70 14.08 -0.11
C SER A 71 22.00 15.47 -0.66
N GLN A 72 21.05 16.07 -1.42
CA GLN A 72 21.23 17.41 -1.98
C GLN A 72 21.45 18.46 -0.89
N ALA A 73 20.72 18.37 0.23
CA ALA A 73 20.89 19.30 1.34
C ALA A 73 22.26 19.14 2.00
N HIS A 74 22.68 17.89 2.20
CA HIS A 74 24.01 17.56 2.71
C HIS A 74 25.11 18.12 1.81
N ASP A 75 25.10 17.80 0.51
CA ASP A 75 26.07 18.31 -0.46
C ASP A 75 26.11 19.85 -0.49
N PHE A 76 24.94 20.50 -0.46
CA PHE A 76 24.84 21.95 -0.48
C PHE A 76 25.44 22.60 0.77
N TYR A 77 25.12 22.11 1.97
CA TYR A 77 25.56 22.73 3.22
C TYR A 77 27.00 22.38 3.57
N THR A 78 27.45 21.17 3.28
CA THR A 78 28.86 20.79 3.43
C THR A 78 29.73 21.53 2.43
N GLY A 79 29.30 21.66 1.17
CA GLY A 79 30.03 22.40 0.14
C GLY A 79 30.21 23.89 0.45
N ARG A 80 29.21 24.53 1.08
CA ARG A 80 29.33 25.94 1.51
C ARG A 80 29.98 26.13 2.89
N GLY A 81 30.15 25.06 3.67
CA GLY A 81 30.82 25.10 4.98
C GLY A 81 30.02 25.69 6.14
N TRP A 82 28.71 25.93 6.01
CA TRP A 82 27.86 26.42 7.12
C TRP A 82 26.38 26.09 6.89
N CYS A 83 25.59 25.87 7.95
CA CYS A 83 24.16 25.57 7.86
C CYS A 83 23.37 26.31 8.96
N PRO A 84 22.36 27.14 8.63
CA PRO A 84 21.57 27.84 9.64
C PRO A 84 20.89 26.88 10.62
N THR A 85 20.78 27.28 11.90
CA THR A 85 20.12 26.49 12.95
C THR A 85 18.73 26.01 12.55
N SER A 86 17.91 26.89 11.96
CA SER A 86 16.56 26.53 11.50
C SER A 86 16.54 25.45 10.41
N LYS A 87 17.61 25.37 9.60
CA LYS A 87 17.75 24.35 8.57
C LYS A 87 18.29 23.04 9.13
N LYS A 88 19.19 23.09 10.12
CA LYS A 88 19.59 21.91 10.89
C LYS A 88 18.39 21.25 11.54
N ASP A 89 17.53 22.02 12.20
CA ASP A 89 16.32 21.48 12.85
C ASP A 89 15.38 20.78 11.86
N GLN A 90 15.13 21.41 10.71
CA GLN A 90 14.31 20.83 9.64
C GLN A 90 14.91 19.51 9.11
N LEU A 91 16.22 19.50 8.88
CA LEU A 91 16.92 18.32 8.38
C LEU A 91 16.93 17.19 9.42
N CYS A 92 17.16 17.49 10.69
CA CYS A 92 17.07 16.51 11.79
C CYS A 92 15.69 15.86 11.88
N VAL A 93 14.60 16.63 11.76
CA VAL A 93 13.24 16.06 11.72
C VAL A 93 13.08 15.11 10.53
N MET A 94 13.61 15.50 9.36
CA MET A 94 13.56 14.68 8.16
C MET A 94 14.40 13.40 8.29
N TYR A 95 15.61 13.46 8.86
CA TYR A 95 16.46 12.30 9.16
C TYR A 95 15.78 11.34 10.13
N LYS A 96 15.20 11.84 11.23
CA LYS A 96 14.45 11.02 12.20
C LYS A 96 13.28 10.30 11.54
N SER A 97 12.51 11.00 10.70
CA SER A 97 11.39 10.38 9.98
C SER A 97 11.86 9.33 8.97
N TYR A 98 13.00 9.53 8.31
CA TYR A 98 13.53 8.60 7.31
C TYR A 98 14.08 7.32 7.99
N THR A 99 14.88 7.51 9.05
CA THR A 99 15.50 6.43 9.82
C THR A 99 14.48 5.59 10.60
N ALA A 100 13.43 6.21 11.16
CA ALA A 100 12.35 5.49 11.86
C ALA A 100 11.62 4.47 10.97
N LYS A 101 11.69 4.64 9.65
CA LYS A 101 11.13 3.71 8.65
C LYS A 101 12.10 2.61 8.22
N GLY A 102 13.26 2.48 8.88
CA GLY A 102 14.29 1.48 8.54
C GLY A 102 15.11 1.81 7.29
N ARG A 103 14.99 3.04 6.76
CA ARG A 103 15.69 3.49 5.56
C ARG A 103 16.87 4.34 6.00
N ASN A 104 18.09 3.80 6.02
CA ASN A 104 19.24 4.55 6.58
C ASN A 104 20.59 4.33 5.92
N HIS A 105 20.81 3.27 5.14
CA HIS A 105 22.16 2.86 4.74
C HIS A 105 23.02 3.92 4.03
N LEU A 106 22.41 4.93 3.40
CA LEU A 106 23.11 5.98 2.65
C LEU A 106 23.20 7.33 3.37
N SER A 107 22.45 7.56 4.45
CA SER A 107 22.32 8.88 5.09
C SER A 107 22.67 8.92 6.57
N VAL A 108 23.18 7.82 7.14
CA VAL A 108 23.50 7.67 8.58
C VAL A 108 24.37 8.81 9.11
N HIS A 109 25.35 9.26 8.32
CA HIS A 109 26.35 10.24 8.77
C HIS A 109 25.97 11.69 8.44
N TYR A 110 25.04 11.90 7.51
CA TYR A 110 24.72 13.24 7.03
C TYR A 110 24.18 14.16 8.12
N GLU A 111 23.40 13.63 9.07
CA GLU A 111 22.88 14.41 10.19
C GLU A 111 24.02 14.97 11.04
N GLN A 112 24.98 14.13 11.41
CA GLN A 112 26.11 14.51 12.26
C GLN A 112 27.01 15.54 11.56
N GLU A 113 27.26 15.34 10.27
CA GLU A 113 28.05 16.26 9.46
C GLU A 113 27.38 17.64 9.32
N ILE A 114 26.07 17.68 9.02
CA ILE A 114 25.29 18.92 8.97
C ILE A 114 25.31 19.64 10.33
N LEU A 115 25.12 18.90 11.43
CA LEU A 115 25.07 19.48 12.77
C LEU A 115 26.41 20.08 13.20
N GLY A 116 27.53 19.49 12.74
CA GLY A 116 28.88 19.97 12.99
C GLY A 116 29.25 21.27 12.27
N LEU A 117 28.50 21.67 11.24
CA LEU A 117 28.78 22.91 10.51
C LEU A 117 28.50 24.16 11.36
N PRO A 118 29.21 25.28 11.15
CA PRO A 118 28.84 26.59 11.72
C PRO A 118 27.42 27.03 11.33
N ASP A 119 26.77 27.83 12.19
CA ASP A 119 25.40 28.32 11.95
C ASP A 119 25.32 29.51 10.97
N LYS A 120 26.44 30.21 10.78
CA LYS A 120 26.58 31.42 9.97
C LYS A 120 27.85 31.29 9.13
N PRO A 121 27.94 31.99 7.99
CA PRO A 121 29.19 32.01 7.24
C PRO A 121 30.29 32.55 8.15
N GLU A 122 31.50 32.02 7.99
CA GLU A 122 32.68 32.67 8.56
C GLU A 122 32.72 34.10 8.02
N ASP A 123 32.95 35.06 8.92
CA ASP A 123 33.05 36.47 8.58
C ASP A 123 34.36 36.64 7.82
N VAL A 124 34.36 36.27 6.53
CA VAL A 124 35.45 36.55 5.61
C VAL A 124 35.42 38.06 5.45
N GLY A 125 36.19 38.73 6.32
CA GLY A 125 36.15 40.17 6.53
C GLY A 125 35.89 40.88 5.22
N ARG A 126 34.73 41.52 5.15
CA ARG A 126 34.35 42.40 4.05
C ARG A 126 35.51 43.38 3.89
N LYS A 127 36.37 43.13 2.92
CA LYS A 127 37.31 44.15 2.47
C LYS A 127 36.42 45.18 1.81
N ASP A 128 36.14 46.23 2.57
CA ASP A 128 35.57 47.46 2.06
C ASP A 128 36.61 48.03 1.07
N GLU A 129 36.54 47.59 -0.19
CA GLU A 129 37.22 48.20 -1.34
C GLU A 129 36.20 49.01 -2.15
#